data_AF-A0A3N5G147-F1
#
_entry.id   AF-A0A3N5G147-F1
#
_cell.length_a   1.000
_cell.length_b   1.000
_cell.length_c   1.000
_cell.angle_alpha   90.00
_cell.angle_beta   90.00
_cell.angle_gamma   90.00
#
_symmetry.space_group_name_H-M   'P 1'
#
loop_
_entity.id
_entity.type
_entity.pdbx_description
1 polymer ?
#
loop_
_entity_poly.entity_id
_entity_poly.type
_entity_poly.pdbx_seq_one_letter_code
_entity_poly.pdbx_strand_id
1 'polypeptide(L)'
;MIGLAVALGVASAGAGYAIARWLDCSIAGAMASVAGLFFLAALLFSPTHGLLARLLIHRRMGNRLAGELLLLHLRKGGEGLPVVTLERRFGWDPRRLHRVLARLLRQGWVERAGEGLRLTTRGARVLEASGRSQLAHRL
;
A
#
# COMPACT_ATOMS: atom_id res chain seq x y z
N MET A 1 28.59 -1.73 -2.09
CA MET A 1 28.12 -1.89 -3.48
C MET A 1 29.04 -2.82 -4.28
N ILE A 2 30.35 -2.55 -4.34
CA ILE A 2 31.30 -3.40 -5.09
C ILE A 2 31.28 -4.86 -4.61
N GLY A 3 31.30 -5.12 -3.30
CA GLY A 3 31.27 -6.51 -2.78
C GLY A 3 30.05 -7.33 -3.21
N LEU A 4 28.87 -6.71 -3.29
CA LEU A 4 27.66 -7.39 -3.80
C LEU A 4 27.75 -7.64 -5.31
N ALA A 5 28.30 -6.68 -6.07
CA ALA A 5 28.51 -6.86 -7.51
C ALA A 5 29.49 -8.01 -7.79
N VAL A 6 30.58 -8.10 -7.02
CA VAL A 6 31.54 -9.21 -7.10
C VAL A 6 30.87 -10.53 -6.73
N ALA A 7 30.14 -10.60 -5.61
CA ALA A 7 29.47 -11.83 -5.19
C ALA A 7 28.42 -12.31 -6.21
N LEU A 8 27.61 -11.41 -6.76
CA LEU A 8 26.64 -11.74 -7.81
C LEU A 8 27.34 -12.16 -9.10
N GLY A 9 28.43 -11.50 -9.48
CA GLY A 9 29.22 -11.89 -10.65
C GLY A 9 29.81 -13.30 -10.52
N VAL A 10 30.41 -13.62 -9.37
CA VAL A 10 30.93 -14.96 -9.06
C VAL A 10 29.81 -16.00 -9.06
N ALA A 11 28.66 -15.68 -8.45
CA ALA A 11 27.50 -16.58 -8.44
C ALA A 11 26.94 -16.81 -9.85
N SER A 12 26.81 -15.78 -10.67
CA SER A 12 26.35 -15.89 -12.06
C SER A 12 27.33 -16.69 -12.93
N ALA A 13 28.63 -16.52 -12.72
CA ALA A 13 29.65 -17.30 -13.41
C ALA A 13 29.61 -18.79 -13.02
N GLY A 14 29.60 -19.08 -11.72
CA GLY A 14 29.58 -20.46 -11.22
C GLY A 14 28.30 -21.20 -11.60
N ALA A 15 27.14 -20.60 -11.35
CA ALA A 15 25.85 -21.21 -11.69
C ALA A 15 25.64 -21.28 -13.21
N GLY A 16 26.02 -20.24 -13.96
CA GLY A 16 25.93 -20.24 -15.42
C GLY A 16 26.78 -21.34 -16.05
N TYR A 17 28.00 -21.54 -15.57
CA TYR A 17 28.87 -22.63 -16.03
C TYR A 17 28.28 -24.01 -15.72
N ALA A 18 27.75 -24.22 -14.51
CA ALA A 18 27.12 -25.49 -14.15
C ALA A 18 25.90 -25.80 -15.04
N ILE A 19 25.04 -24.80 -15.28
CA ILE A 19 23.87 -24.91 -16.16
C ILE A 19 24.30 -25.19 -17.60
N ALA A 20 25.31 -24.47 -18.11
CA ALA A 20 25.82 -24.67 -19.46
C ALA A 20 26.32 -26.11 -19.68
N ARG A 21 27.03 -26.66 -18.69
CA ARG A 21 27.54 -28.04 -18.75
C ARG A 21 26.43 -29.10 -18.68
N TRP A 22 25.33 -28.81 -17.98
CA TRP A 22 24.19 -29.74 -17.87
C TRP A 22 23.30 -29.72 -19.10
N LEU A 23 23.10 -28.55 -19.70
CA LEU A 23 22.20 -28.34 -20.84
C LEU A 23 22.94 -28.37 -22.19
N ASP A 24 24.26 -28.62 -22.17
CA ASP A 24 25.17 -28.58 -23.32
C ASP A 24 24.96 -27.32 -24.18
N CYS A 25 24.83 -26.17 -23.51
CA CYS A 25 24.51 -24.89 -24.13
C CYS A 25 25.65 -23.87 -23.98
N SER A 26 25.51 -22.71 -24.63
CA SER A 26 26.53 -21.66 -24.58
C SER A 26 26.77 -21.15 -23.16
N ILE A 27 28.03 -21.22 -22.70
CA ILE A 27 28.45 -20.73 -21.38
C ILE A 27 28.14 -19.24 -21.22
N ALA A 28 28.43 -18.43 -22.25
CA ALA A 28 28.14 -17.00 -22.23
C ALA A 28 26.63 -16.73 -22.11
N GLY A 29 25.81 -17.50 -22.84
CA GLY A 29 24.36 -17.42 -22.75
C GLY A 29 23.85 -17.79 -21.36
N ALA A 30 24.32 -18.90 -20.80
CA ALA A 30 23.90 -19.37 -19.48
C ALA A 30 24.28 -18.39 -18.36
N MET A 31 25.50 -17.82 -18.39
CA MET A 31 25.92 -16.79 -17.43
C MET A 31 25.03 -15.54 -17.52
N ALA A 32 24.71 -15.09 -18.74
CA ALA A 32 23.81 -13.96 -18.94
C ALA A 32 22.38 -14.25 -18.44
N SER A 33 21.87 -15.46 -18.64
CA SER A 33 20.56 -15.88 -18.12
C SER A 33 20.49 -15.87 -16.59
N VAL A 34 21.54 -16.36 -15.91
CA VAL A 34 21.59 -16.33 -14.44
C VAL A 34 21.66 -14.89 -13.91
N ALA A 35 22.49 -14.04 -14.53
CA ALA A 35 22.53 -12.62 -14.18
C ALA A 35 21.17 -11.94 -14.40
N GLY A 36 20.50 -12.25 -15.51
CA GLY A 36 19.15 -11.79 -15.81
C GLY A 36 18.12 -12.27 -14.79
N LEU A 37 18.24 -13.50 -14.29
CA LEU A 37 17.39 -14.03 -13.24
C LEU A 37 17.57 -13.28 -11.92
N PHE A 38 18.82 -13.02 -11.51
CA PHE A 38 19.10 -12.21 -10.32
C PHE A 38 18.55 -10.78 -10.47
N PHE A 39 18.72 -10.19 -11.64
CA PHE A 39 18.13 -8.88 -11.94
C PHE A 39 16.60 -8.92 -11.86
N LEU A 40 15.95 -9.93 -12.44
CA LEU A 40 14.49 -10.08 -12.40
C LEU A 40 13.99 -10.28 -10.97
N ALA A 41 14.67 -11.10 -10.18
CA ALA A 41 14.36 -11.27 -8.77
C ALA A 41 14.49 -9.94 -8.00
N ALA A 42 15.58 -9.20 -8.21
CA ALA A 42 15.74 -7.87 -7.61
C ALA A 42 14.64 -6.90 -8.06
N LEU A 43 14.27 -6.90 -9.35
CA LEU A 43 13.22 -6.06 -9.91
C LEU A 43 11.83 -6.41 -9.38
N LEU A 44 11.56 -7.69 -9.11
CA LEU A 44 10.27 -8.11 -8.55
C LEU A 44 10.20 -7.82 -7.05
N PHE A 45 11.24 -8.19 -6.30
CA PHE A 45 11.24 -8.19 -4.84
C PHE A 45 11.82 -6.93 -4.18
N SER A 46 12.36 -5.97 -4.95
CA SER A 46 12.87 -4.73 -4.38
C SER A 46 11.77 -3.96 -3.64
N PRO A 47 11.95 -3.62 -2.34
CA PRO A 47 10.90 -2.96 -1.55
C PRO A 47 10.64 -1.52 -1.99
N THR A 48 11.63 -0.85 -2.59
CA THR A 48 11.56 0.57 -2.95
C THR A 48 11.18 0.78 -4.40
N HIS A 49 11.71 -0.07 -5.31
CA HIS A 49 11.53 0.08 -6.75
C HIS A 49 10.89 -1.16 -7.40
N GLY A 50 10.59 -2.20 -6.62
CA GLY A 50 10.08 -3.44 -7.17
C GLY A 50 8.61 -3.36 -7.55
N LEU A 51 8.27 -4.08 -8.62
CA LEU A 51 6.91 -4.10 -9.17
C LEU A 51 5.88 -4.62 -8.15
N LEU A 52 6.21 -5.69 -7.43
CA LEU A 52 5.33 -6.29 -6.41
C LEU A 52 5.15 -5.34 -5.23
N ALA A 53 6.24 -4.74 -4.76
CA ALA A 53 6.20 -3.78 -3.66
C ALA A 53 5.33 -2.57 -4.02
N ARG A 54 5.47 -2.04 -5.24
CA ARG A 54 4.64 -0.93 -5.73
C ARG A 54 3.16 -1.28 -5.71
N LEU A 55 2.77 -2.47 -6.19
CA LEU A 55 1.38 -2.91 -6.18
C LEU A 55 0.81 -3.04 -4.76
N LEU A 56 1.60 -3.61 -3.83
CA LEU A 56 1.20 -3.77 -2.42
C LEU A 56 1.08 -2.42 -1.71
N ILE A 57 2.05 -1.52 -1.90
CA ILE A 57 2.06 -0.18 -1.32
C ILE A 57 0.87 0.62 -1.85
N HIS A 58 0.56 0.54 -3.15
CA HIS A 58 -0.56 1.28 -3.72
C HIS A 58 -1.90 0.86 -3.09
N ARG A 59 -2.10 -0.44 -2.87
CA ARG A 59 -3.28 -0.97 -2.16
C ARG A 59 -3.34 -0.50 -0.70
N ARG A 60 -2.21 -0.48 0.01
CA ARG A 60 -2.14 0.01 1.40
C ARG A 60 -2.41 1.52 1.48
N MET A 61 -1.89 2.30 0.54
CA MET A 61 -2.08 3.75 0.45
C MET A 61 -3.55 4.11 0.26
N GLY A 62 -4.25 3.46 -0.68
CA GLY A 62 -5.67 3.69 -0.94
C GLY A 62 -6.56 3.39 0.27
N ASN A 63 -6.19 2.39 1.07
CA ASN A 63 -6.89 2.04 2.31
C ASN A 63 -6.72 3.07 3.44
N ARG A 64 -5.56 3.73 3.53
CA ARG A 64 -5.33 4.82 4.49
C ARG A 64 -6.04 6.10 4.07
N LEU A 65 -5.89 6.48 2.79
CA LEU A 65 -6.55 7.65 2.21
C LEU A 65 -8.08 7.59 2.36
N ALA A 66 -8.68 6.41 2.12
CA ALA A 66 -10.11 6.23 2.27
C ALA A 66 -10.59 6.45 3.72
N GLY A 67 -9.83 6.00 4.72
CA GLY A 67 -10.16 6.23 6.13
C GLY A 67 -10.08 7.70 6.51
N GLU A 68 -9.01 8.39 6.10
CA GLU A 68 -8.81 9.80 6.41
C GLU A 68 -9.84 10.72 5.74
N LEU A 69 -10.21 10.46 4.47
CA LEU A 69 -11.27 11.21 3.80
C LEU A 69 -12.60 11.08 4.53
N LEU A 70 -12.91 9.89 5.07
CA LEU A 70 -14.12 9.67 5.83
C LEU A 70 -14.12 10.46 7.14
N LEU A 71 -13.01 10.44 7.88
CA LEU A 71 -12.85 11.21 9.11
C LEU A 71 -12.97 12.72 8.85
N LEU A 72 -12.38 13.21 7.75
CA LEU A 72 -12.48 14.62 7.35
C LEU A 72 -13.94 14.99 7.04
N HIS A 73 -14.69 14.11 6.38
CA HIS A 73 -16.10 14.34 6.09
C HIS A 73 -16.97 14.33 7.35
N LEU A 74 -16.73 13.39 8.28
CA LEU A 74 -17.40 13.34 9.58
C LEU A 74 -17.10 14.60 10.42
N ARG A 75 -15.89 15.15 10.33
CA ARG A 75 -15.57 16.43 10.97
C ARG A 75 -16.35 17.61 10.38
N LYS A 76 -16.61 17.59 9.06
CA LYS A 76 -17.33 18.67 8.37
C LYS A 76 -18.83 18.64 8.53
N GLY A 77 -19.44 17.46 8.51
CA GLY A 77 -20.90 17.36 8.52
C GLY A 77 -21.54 17.28 9.92
N GLY A 78 -20.77 17.53 10.99
CA GLY A 78 -21.29 17.64 12.36
C GLY A 78 -21.63 16.30 13.03
N GLU A 79 -22.09 16.37 14.29
CA GLU A 79 -22.52 15.19 15.04
C GLU A 79 -23.81 14.62 14.45
N GLY A 80 -23.80 13.34 14.06
CA GLY A 80 -25.03 12.62 13.68
C GLY A 80 -25.24 12.36 12.20
N LEU A 81 -24.17 12.23 11.37
CA LEU A 81 -24.34 11.86 9.96
C LEU A 81 -24.89 10.43 9.78
N PRO A 82 -26.03 10.26 9.08
CA PRO A 82 -26.53 8.95 8.70
C PRO A 82 -25.60 8.29 7.68
N VAL A 83 -25.41 6.97 7.80
CA VAL A 83 -24.56 6.17 6.88
C VAL A 83 -25.06 6.27 5.42
N VAL A 84 -26.37 6.37 5.23
CA VAL A 84 -27.02 6.49 3.92
C VAL A 84 -26.59 7.77 3.18
N THR A 85 -26.33 8.85 3.92
CA THR A 85 -25.85 10.12 3.35
C THR A 85 -24.40 10.01 2.90
N LEU A 86 -23.58 9.23 3.62
CA LEU A 86 -22.19 8.95 3.23
C LEU A 86 -22.11 8.13 1.94
N GLU A 87 -23.02 7.16 1.75
CA GLU A 87 -23.10 6.35 0.52
C GLU A 87 -23.37 7.19 -0.72
N ARG A 88 -24.37 8.09 -0.66
CA ARG A 88 -24.74 8.93 -1.80
C ARG A 88 -23.68 9.96 -2.18
N ARG A 89 -22.95 10.51 -1.21
CA ARG A 89 -22.04 11.65 -1.42
C ARG A 89 -20.63 11.25 -1.84
N PHE A 90 -20.16 10.07 -1.44
CA PHE A 90 -18.80 9.60 -1.78
C PHE A 90 -18.70 8.88 -3.13
N GLY A 91 -19.82 8.43 -3.71
CA GLY A 91 -19.82 7.64 -4.95
C GLY A 91 -18.99 6.36 -4.85
N TRP A 92 -18.76 5.85 -3.63
CA TRP A 92 -18.01 4.63 -3.38
C TRP A 92 -18.92 3.42 -3.41
N ASP A 93 -18.38 2.28 -3.85
CA ASP A 93 -19.05 0.99 -3.72
C ASP A 93 -19.47 0.73 -2.25
N PRO A 94 -20.71 0.28 -1.98
CA PRO A 94 -21.22 0.08 -0.62
C PRO A 94 -20.35 -0.86 0.23
N ARG A 95 -19.73 -1.88 -0.40
CA ARG A 95 -18.82 -2.82 0.28
C ARG A 95 -17.51 -2.16 0.67
N ARG A 96 -17.05 -1.17 -0.10
CA ARG A 96 -15.85 -0.38 0.25
C ARG A 96 -16.14 0.50 1.46
N LEU A 97 -17.26 1.21 1.46
CA LEU A 97 -17.65 2.08 2.56
C LEU A 97 -17.85 1.29 3.87
N HIS A 98 -18.61 0.19 3.81
CA HIS A 98 -18.81 -0.69 4.97
C HIS A 98 -17.49 -1.24 5.53
N ARG A 99 -16.55 -1.67 4.69
CA ARG A 99 -15.23 -2.15 5.14
C ARG A 99 -14.41 -1.05 5.83
N VAL A 100 -14.47 0.17 5.33
CA VAL A 100 -13.75 1.31 5.92
C VAL A 100 -14.41 1.71 7.25
N LEU A 101 -15.73 1.85 7.29
CA LEU A 101 -16.48 2.14 8.51
C LEU A 101 -16.28 1.09 9.60
N ALA A 102 -16.38 -0.20 9.26
CA ALA A 102 -16.12 -1.29 10.20
C ALA A 102 -14.69 -1.25 10.75
N ARG A 103 -13.70 -0.81 9.96
CA ARG A 103 -12.33 -0.61 10.43
C ARG A 103 -12.24 0.57 11.39
N LEU A 104 -12.84 1.71 11.05
CA LEU A 104 -12.80 2.93 11.86
C LEU A 104 -13.53 2.77 13.21
N LEU A 105 -14.65 2.05 13.21
CA LEU A 105 -15.37 1.67 14.43
C LEU A 105 -14.54 0.74 15.32
N ARG A 106 -13.92 -0.32 14.74
CA ARG A 106 -13.03 -1.22 15.50
C ARG A 106 -11.79 -0.53 16.06
N GLN A 107 -11.28 0.49 15.38
CA GLN A 107 -10.16 1.29 15.85
C GLN A 107 -10.57 2.37 16.87
N GLY A 108 -11.88 2.53 17.12
CA GLY A 108 -12.41 3.55 18.03
C GLY A 108 -12.14 4.98 17.55
N TRP A 109 -12.02 5.19 16.24
CA TRP A 109 -11.85 6.53 15.65
C TRP A 109 -13.20 7.21 15.39
N VAL A 110 -14.23 6.41 15.17
CA VAL A 110 -15.63 6.82 14.98
C VAL A 110 -16.48 6.09 16.00
N GLU A 111 -17.53 6.72 16.49
CA GLU A 111 -18.50 6.15 17.42
C GLU A 111 -19.92 6.36 16.87
N ARG A 112 -20.84 5.44 17.19
CA ARG A 112 -22.26 5.62 16.86
C ARG A 112 -22.91 6.53 17.90
N ALA A 113 -23.46 7.66 17.45
CA ALA A 113 -24.19 8.60 18.28
C ALA A 113 -25.62 8.70 17.76
N GLY A 114 -26.57 8.06 18.46
CA GLY A 114 -27.97 7.97 18.03
C GLY A 114 -28.12 7.30 16.66
N GLU A 115 -28.78 7.97 15.72
CA GLU A 115 -28.98 7.51 14.34
C GLU A 115 -27.79 7.77 13.40
N GLY A 116 -26.72 8.39 13.90
CA GLY A 116 -25.59 8.81 13.08
C GLY A 116 -24.24 8.37 13.61
N LEU A 117 -23.20 8.73 12.86
CA LEU A 117 -21.81 8.53 13.22
C LEU A 117 -21.21 9.85 13.72
N ARG A 118 -20.44 9.80 14.81
CA ARG A 118 -19.64 10.94 15.30
C ARG A 118 -18.16 10.60 15.31
N LEU A 119 -17.34 11.65 15.17
CA LEU A 119 -15.90 11.56 15.33
C LEU A 119 -15.54 11.51 16.82
N THR A 120 -14.68 10.57 17.20
CA THR A 120 -14.15 10.51 18.59
C THR A 120 -12.96 11.45 18.76
N THR A 121 -12.61 11.80 20.00
CA THR A 121 -11.39 12.54 20.33
C THR A 121 -10.11 11.82 19.88
N ARG A 122 -10.14 10.47 19.81
CA ARG A 122 -9.03 9.67 19.27
C ARG A 122 -8.92 9.82 17.75
N GLY A 123 -10.06 9.76 17.04
CA GLY A 123 -10.11 9.98 15.59
C GLY A 123 -9.66 11.38 15.18
N ALA A 124 -10.02 12.40 15.97
CA ALA A 124 -9.59 13.78 15.76
C ALA A 124 -8.05 13.93 15.83
N ARG A 125 -7.42 13.35 16.87
CA ARG A 125 -5.94 13.37 17.01
C ARG A 125 -5.21 12.67 15.87
N VAL A 126 -5.76 11.56 15.36
CA VAL A 126 -5.17 10.84 14.21
C VAL A 126 -5.25 11.71 12.95
N LEU A 127 -6.35 12.41 12.73
CA LEU A 127 -6.52 13.30 11.58
C LEU A 127 -5.59 14.52 11.65
N GLU A 128 -5.33 15.04 12.84
CA GLU A 128 -4.37 16.12 13.07
C GLU A 128 -2.93 15.67 12.85
N ALA A 129 -2.55 14.50 13.36
CA ALA A 129 -1.22 13.92 13.17
C ALA A 129 -0.90 13.59 11.70
N SER A 130 -1.91 13.29 10.87
CA SER A 130 -1.72 13.06 9.43
C SER A 130 -1.38 14.32 8.62
N GLY A 131 -1.37 15.52 9.21
CA GLY A 131 -1.03 16.79 8.52
C GLY A 131 -2.06 17.26 7.48
N ARG A 132 -3.04 16.42 7.14
CA ARG A 132 -4.17 16.72 6.22
C ARG A 132 -5.30 17.50 6.89
N SER A 133 -5.15 17.85 8.16
CA SER A 133 -6.09 18.73 8.86
C SER A 133 -6.21 20.11 8.18
N GLN A 134 -5.13 20.60 7.56
CA GLN A 134 -5.11 21.87 6.82
C GLN A 134 -5.90 21.83 5.49
N LEU A 135 -6.06 20.65 4.87
CA LEU A 135 -6.86 20.51 3.64
C LEU A 135 -8.36 20.65 3.89
N ALA A 136 -8.82 20.40 5.12
CA ALA A 136 -10.23 20.56 5.46
C ALA A 136 -10.70 22.01 5.41
N HIS A 137 -9.78 22.99 5.50
CA HIS A 137 -10.10 24.41 5.41
C HIS A 137 -10.28 24.91 3.97
N ARG A 138 -9.85 24.14 2.96
CA ARG A 138 -9.93 24.50 1.52
C ARG A 138 -11.00 23.77 0.72
N LEU A 139 -11.59 22.72 1.27
CA LEU A 139 -12.79 22.05 0.73
C LEU A 139 -14.04 22.64 1.39
#